data_AF-A0A7X4CL48-F1
#
_entry.id   AF-A0A7X4CL48-F1
#
_cell.length_a   1.000
_cell.length_b   1.000
_cell.length_c   1.000
_cell.angle_alpha   90.00
_cell.angle_beta   90.00
_cell.angle_gamma   90.00
#
_symmetry.space_group_name_H-M   'P 1'
#
loop_
_entity.id
_entity.type
_entity.pdbx_description
1 polymer ?
#
loop_
_entity_poly.entity_id
_entity_poly.type
_entity_poly.pdbx_seq_one_letter_code
_entity_poly.pdbx_strand_id
1 'polypeptide(L)' 'MAIRLIDNEHRARIKVVGVGGSGGNAINRMIESGMHGVEFVAVNTDAQALETSRADFTICIGSSVTRGLGAGADP' A
#
# COMPACT_ATOMS: atom_id res chain seq x y z
N MET A 1 37.68 23.01 2.25
CA MET A 1 36.65 22.03 2.67
C MET A 1 35.43 22.26 1.81
N ALA A 2 35.22 21.43 0.79
CA ALA A 2 34.10 21.58 -0.14
C ALA A 2 32.90 20.77 0.36
N ILE A 3 31.75 21.41 0.51
CA ILE A 3 30.49 20.74 0.79
C ILE A 3 30.06 20.06 -0.51
N ARG A 4 29.95 18.73 -0.50
CA ARG A 4 29.45 17.95 -1.63
C ARG A 4 27.94 17.90 -1.52
N LEU A 5 27.22 18.48 -2.48
CA LEU A 5 25.79 18.24 -2.65
C LEU A 5 25.64 16.80 -3.17
N ILE A 6 25.05 15.94 -2.36
CA ILE A 6 24.68 14.58 -2.81
C ILE A 6 23.43 14.76 -3.67
N ASP A 7 23.58 14.53 -4.96
CA ASP A 7 22.46 14.57 -5.90
C ASP A 7 21.61 13.30 -5.73
N ASN A 8 20.33 13.46 -5.42
CA ASN A 8 19.42 12.36 -5.05
C ASN A 8 18.74 11.70 -6.26
N GLU A 9 19.09 12.10 -7.49
CA GLU A 9 18.41 11.66 -8.73
C GLU A 9 18.53 10.17 -9.05
N HIS A 10 19.44 9.42 -8.42
CA HIS A 10 19.69 8.01 -8.73
C HIS A 10 19.06 7.02 -7.73
N ARG A 11 18.16 7.44 -6.84
CA ARG A 11 17.51 6.51 -5.90
C ARG A 11 16.33 5.79 -6.57
N ALA A 12 16.33 4.45 -6.48
CA ALA A 12 15.19 3.65 -6.92
C ALA A 12 13.92 4.03 -6.15
N ARG A 13 12.84 4.31 -6.87
CA ARG A 13 11.51 4.55 -6.29
C ARG A 13 10.83 3.20 -6.09
N ILE A 14 10.80 2.72 -4.85
CA ILE A 14 10.22 1.42 -4.51
C ILE A 14 8.80 1.61 -4.02
N LYS A 15 7.87 0.82 -4.56
CA LYS A 15 6.49 0.73 -4.09
C LYS A 15 6.17 -0.69 -3.66
N VAL A 16 5.45 -0.84 -2.56
CA VAL A 16 4.97 -2.12 -2.06
C VAL A 16 3.45 -2.13 -2.17
N VAL A 17 2.92 -3.04 -2.99
CA VAL A 17 1.48 -3.15 -3.25
C VAL A 17 0.92 -4.40 -2.57
N GLY A 18 0.02 -4.21 -1.62
CA GLY A 18 -0.66 -5.26 -0.88
C GLY A 18 -2.08 -5.42 -1.41
N VAL A 19 -2.40 -6.59 -1.94
CA VAL A 19 -3.72 -6.89 -2.53
C VAL A 19 -4.54 -7.77 -1.60
N GLY A 20 -5.82 -7.42 -1.41
CA GLY A 20 -6.76 -8.13 -0.56
C GLY A 20 -6.47 -7.97 0.94
N GLY A 21 -7.23 -8.68 1.78
CA GLY A 21 -7.12 -8.57 3.24
C GLY A 21 -5.74 -8.95 3.78
N SER A 22 -5.18 -10.09 3.35
CA SER A 22 -3.85 -10.53 3.79
C SER A 22 -2.74 -9.58 3.32
N GLY A 23 -2.82 -9.08 2.08
CA GLY A 23 -1.87 -8.09 1.57
C GLY A 23 -1.90 -6.78 2.35
N GLY A 24 -3.10 -6.28 2.68
CA GLY A 24 -3.27 -5.11 3.54
C GLY A 24 -2.69 -5.32 4.95
N ASN A 25 -2.93 -6.49 5.55
CA ASN A 25 -2.35 -6.84 6.85
C ASN A 25 -0.82 -6.90 6.81
N ALA A 26 -0.24 -7.44 5.73
CA ALA A 26 1.20 -7.48 5.54
C ALA A 26 1.80 -6.07 5.44
N ILE A 27 1.13 -5.15 4.70
CA ILE A 27 1.52 -3.74 4.65
C ILE A 27 1.49 -3.11 6.04
N ASN A 28 0.39 -3.28 6.79
CA ASN A 28 0.28 -2.72 8.14
C ASN A 28 1.43 -3.19 9.03
N ARG A 29 1.80 -4.47 8.93
CA ARG A 29 2.94 -5.03 9.67
C ARG A 29 4.28 -4.45 9.23
N MET A 30 4.50 -4.26 7.94
CA MET A 30 5.71 -3.62 7.41
C MET A 30 5.86 -2.20 7.94
N ILE A 31 4.77 -1.43 7.95
CA ILE A 31 4.72 -0.07 8.48
C ILE A 31 5.00 -0.06 9.99
N GLU A 32 4.34 -0.94 10.74
CA GLU A 32 4.56 -1.10 12.19
C GLU A 32 6.00 -1.47 12.54
N SER A 33 6.65 -2.25 11.68
CA SER A 33 8.05 -2.64 11.85
C SER A 33 9.05 -1.51 11.57
N GLY A 34 8.58 -0.34 11.11
CA GLY A 34 9.44 0.79 10.77
C GLY A 34 10.13 0.64 9.42
N MET A 35 9.52 -0.06 8.46
CA MET A 35 10.07 -0.14 7.11
C MET A 35 10.03 1.25 6.45
N HIS A 36 11.17 1.69 5.91
CA HIS A 36 11.36 3.02 5.33
C HIS A 36 11.89 2.94 3.89
N GLY A 37 11.73 4.03 3.14
CA GLY A 37 12.25 4.15 1.77
C GLY A 37 11.39 3.44 0.71
N VAL A 38 10.16 3.07 1.07
CA VAL A 38 9.16 2.50 0.17
C VAL A 38 7.85 3.27 0.32
N GLU A 39 7.05 3.32 -0.74
CA GLU A 39 5.69 3.83 -0.73
C GLU A 39 4.70 2.65 -0.67
N PHE A 40 3.82 2.64 0.32
CA PHE A 40 2.87 1.56 0.55
C PHE A 40 1.54 1.84 -0.14
N VAL A 41 1.02 0.84 -0.87
CA VAL A 41 -0.26 0.90 -1.57
C VAL A 41 -1.11 -0.30 -1.19
N ALA A 42 -2.26 -0.08 -0.56
CA ALA A 42 -3.24 -1.13 -0.29
C ALA A 42 -4.33 -1.15 -1.35
N VAL A 43 -4.64 -2.32 -1.90
CA VAL A 43 -5.67 -2.53 -2.92
C VAL A 43 -6.63 -3.60 -2.44
N ASN A 44 -7.92 -3.31 -2.42
CA ASN A 44 -8.92 -4.29 -2.00
C ASN A 44 -10.28 -4.01 -2.67
N THR A 45 -11.11 -5.04 -2.81
CA THR A 45 -12.53 -4.91 -3.19
C THR A 45 -13.45 -4.57 -2.02
N ASP A 46 -12.94 -4.77 -0.80
CA ASP A 46 -13.63 -4.48 0.45
C ASP A 46 -13.21 -3.09 0.94
N ALA A 47 -14.18 -2.16 0.98
CA ALA A 47 -13.96 -0.78 1.39
C ALA A 47 -13.70 -0.68 2.90
N GLN A 48 -14.36 -1.51 3.72
CA GLN A 48 -14.18 -1.51 5.17
C GLN A 48 -12.76 -1.95 5.55
N ALA A 49 -12.22 -2.92 4.81
CA ALA A 49 -10.83 -3.33 4.98
C ALA A 49 -9.84 -2.19 4.65
N LEU A 50 -10.14 -1.35 3.65
CA LEU A 50 -9.28 -0.23 3.27
C LEU A 50 -9.35 0.95 4.25
N GLU A 51 -10.50 1.20 4.90
CA GLU A 51 -10.66 2.24 5.92
C GLU A 51 -9.71 2.07 7.11
N THR A 52 -9.31 0.83 7.41
CA THR A 52 -8.37 0.51 8.50
C THR A 52 -6.91 0.36 8.03
N SER A 53 -6.64 0.59 6.75
CA SER A 53 -5.29 0.47 6.19
C SER A 53 -4.38 1.58 6.68
N ARG A 54 -3.11 1.24 6.95
CA ARG A 54 -2.05 2.20 7.29
C ARG A 54 -1.24 2.65 6.08
N ALA A 55 -1.55 2.15 4.89
CA ALA A 55 -0.82 2.44 3.65
C ALA A 55 -0.88 3.93 3.27
N ASP A 56 0.13 4.41 2.54
CA ASP A 56 0.16 5.80 2.03
C ASP A 56 -0.97 6.04 1.02
N PHE A 57 -1.30 5.03 0.22
CA PHE A 57 -2.38 5.06 -0.75
C PHE A 57 -3.30 3.85 -0.60
N THR A 58 -4.61 4.08 -0.70
CA THR A 58 -5.62 3.01 -0.75
C THR A 58 -6.40 3.08 -2.05
N ILE A 59 -6.69 1.91 -2.64
CA ILE A 59 -7.43 1.80 -3.90
C ILE A 59 -8.52 0.74 -3.73
N CYS A 60 -9.78 1.20 -3.72
CA CYS A 60 -10.93 0.31 -3.77
C CYS A 60 -11.20 -0.08 -5.23
N ILE A 61 -11.05 -1.36 -5.55
CA ILE A 61 -11.30 -1.89 -6.89
C ILE A 61 -12.65 -2.59 -6.95
N GLY A 62 -13.27 -2.60 -8.13
CA GLY A 62 -14.51 -3.35 -8.34
C GLY A 62 -15.73 -2.78 -7.62
N SER A 63 -15.70 -1.52 -7.15
CA SER A 63 -16.79 -0.89 -6.38
C SER A 63 -18.15 -0.92 -7.10
N SER A 64 -18.17 -0.90 -8.44
CA SER A 64 -19.39 -1.03 -9.24
C SER A 64 -19.99 -2.44 -9.22
N VAL A 65 -19.20 -3.46 -8.92
CA VAL A 65 -19.60 -4.89 -8.92
C VAL A 65 -19.82 -5.38 -7.49
N THR A 66 -18.89 -5.08 -6.59
CA THR A 66 -18.90 -5.55 -5.19
C THR A 66 -19.64 -4.62 -4.25
N ARG A 67 -19.91 -3.38 -4.68
CA ARG A 67 -20.43 -2.28 -3.83
C ARG A 67 -19.55 -2.02 -2.60
N GLY A 68 -18.26 -2.35 -2.68
CA GLY A 68 -17.30 -2.21 -1.59
C GLY A 68 -17.42 -3.28 -0.50
N LEU A 69 -18.12 -4.40 -0.75
CA LEU A 69 -18.34 -5.47 0.22
C LEU A 69 -17.37 -6.66 0.09
N GLY A 70 -16.40 -6.58 -0.83
CA GLY A 70 -15.47 -7.67 -1.11
C GLY A 70 -15.91 -8.60 -2.25
N ALA A 71 -14.96 -9.40 -2.75
CA ALA A 71 -15.17 -10.37 -3.82
C ALA A 71 -15.75 -11.72 -3.35
N GLY A 72 -15.95 -11.91 -2.04
CA GLY A 72 -16.55 -13.15 -1.51
C GLY A 72 -15.71 -14.41 -1.71
N ALA A 73 -14.38 -14.29 -1.78
CA ALA A 73 -13.44 -15.36 -2.08
C ALA A 73 -13.63 -16.01 -3.48
N ASP A 74 -14.29 -15.30 -4.39
CA ASP A 74 -14.43 -15.65 -5.81
C ASP A 74 -13.35 -14.90 -6.63
N PRO A 75 -12.32 -15.59 -7.19
CA PRO A 75 -11.23 -14.96 -7.94
C PRO A 75 -11.63 -14.47 -9.32
#